data_AF-A0A3N0YW08-F1
#
_entry.id   AF-A0A3N0YW08-F1
#
_cell.length_a   1.000
_cell.length_b   1.000
_cell.length_c   1.000
_cell.angle_alpha   90.00
_cell.angle_beta   90.00
_cell.angle_gamma   90.00
#
_symmetry.space_group_name_H-M   'P 1'
#
loop_
_entity.id
_entity.type
_entity.pdbx_description
1 polymer ?
#
loop_
_entity_poly.entity_id
_entity_poly.type
_entity_poly.pdbx_seq_one_letter_code
_entity_poly.pdbx_strand_id
1 'polypeptide(L)'
;MTVKGRPDGFFVPRPMEYSDSNKQKMSQAKCCSPNLKARDIIFIGVLAFAYFSKSLTGAYTKSTITQIERRFEIPSSTVGIIDGSFEMGNLLVITVVSYFGAKFHRPKIIGAGVLLMGIGTLLMALPHFIMGRYKYDTAATHTNDADNFTVISTCSSDTQNTVQQLISGCQKGEEESSPTWVIVLLGNIIRGIGEASIGPLGMSFIDDYAHPENSAFYIGCLHTLGVIGPIFGYTLGSLCASLYVDIGLVNQETITPQDSRWVGAWWLGYVVSGLLTLLAALPLWFLPRALPENHQTSELDYPSNQNKHTPSITEIAKDFGPSLKRLLTNKIYLLYLVSNVVAFNAFAIFITYTPKYLEQQFGQSATKTNFLIGLTSIPPVALGMFLSGWIMKRFKLDLLGSARMSFFTAISALFLTIPYFALSCENIDVAGVTVPYQGSVEVQNINSDLLTSCNAGCGCSDFQWDPVCGQNGVTYISPCHAGCNSTRGTGWNMVNNYL
;
A
#
# COMPACT_ATOMS: atom_id res chain seq x y z
N MET A 1 -2.21 21.20 -18.38
CA MET A 1 -3.32 21.84 -19.11
C MET A 1 -2.73 22.85 -20.08
N THR A 2 -3.11 22.82 -21.35
CA THR A 2 -2.70 23.85 -22.32
C THR A 2 -3.50 25.13 -22.08
N VAL A 3 -2.90 26.29 -22.39
CA VAL A 3 -3.42 27.65 -22.14
C VAL A 3 -4.86 27.87 -22.67
N LYS A 4 -5.34 27.05 -23.61
CA LYS A 4 -6.68 27.11 -24.20
C LYS A 4 -7.81 26.47 -23.36
N GLY A 5 -7.50 25.79 -22.26
CA GLY A 5 -8.50 25.16 -21.37
C GLY A 5 -8.97 26.02 -20.19
N ARG A 6 -8.55 27.29 -20.11
CA ARG A 6 -8.93 28.17 -19.00
C ARG A 6 -10.35 28.70 -19.26
N PRO A 7 -11.34 28.48 -18.39
CA PRO A 7 -12.66 29.09 -18.54
C PRO A 7 -12.52 30.62 -18.49
N ASP A 8 -13.07 31.29 -19.50
CA ASP A 8 -13.07 32.74 -19.64
C ASP A 8 -13.73 33.40 -18.43
N GLY A 9 -12.89 34.05 -17.62
CA GLY A 9 -13.28 34.69 -16.37
C GLY A 9 -12.11 35.32 -15.60
N PHE A 10 -10.89 35.27 -16.16
CA PHE A 10 -9.74 36.03 -15.69
C PHE A 10 -9.40 37.08 -16.74
N PHE A 11 -9.36 38.34 -16.31
CA PHE A 11 -9.12 39.55 -17.10
C PHE A 11 -8.04 39.37 -18.18
N VAL A 12 -8.39 39.71 -19.42
CA VAL A 12 -7.45 39.92 -20.53
C VAL A 12 -7.45 41.42 -20.84
N PRO A 13 -6.33 42.16 -20.69
CA PRO A 13 -6.22 43.52 -21.24
C PRO A 13 -5.97 43.46 -22.76
N ARG A 14 -6.56 44.40 -23.50
CA ARG A 14 -6.43 44.55 -24.97
C ARG A 14 -4.98 44.87 -25.40
N PRO A 15 -4.56 44.51 -26.62
CA PRO A 15 -3.23 44.84 -27.14
C PRO A 15 -3.13 46.32 -27.55
N MET A 16 -2.05 46.99 -27.16
CA MET A 16 -1.63 48.31 -27.64
C MET A 16 -0.34 48.18 -28.45
N GLU A 17 -0.24 48.88 -29.58
CA GLU A 17 0.88 48.88 -30.53
C GLU A 17 2.22 49.34 -29.91
N TYR A 18 3.33 48.73 -30.33
CA TYR A 18 4.68 48.95 -29.77
C TYR A 18 5.60 49.69 -30.77
N SER A 19 6.36 50.68 -30.28
CA SER A 19 7.36 51.47 -31.03
C SER A 19 8.78 50.86 -30.96
N ASP A 20 9.54 50.99 -32.04
CA ASP A 20 10.83 50.33 -32.36
C ASP A 20 12.05 50.70 -31.47
N SER A 21 11.90 51.59 -30.49
CA SER A 21 13.03 52.10 -29.69
C SER A 21 13.59 51.12 -28.64
N ASN A 22 12.88 50.04 -28.32
CA ASN A 22 13.30 49.07 -27.29
C ASN A 22 14.18 47.90 -27.80
N LYS A 23 14.43 47.78 -29.11
CA LYS A 23 15.27 46.69 -29.67
C LYS A 23 16.74 46.77 -29.25
N GLN A 24 17.26 47.94 -28.87
CA GLN A 24 18.68 48.11 -28.56
C GLN A 24 19.08 47.74 -27.12
N LYS A 25 18.16 47.71 -26.15
CA LYS A 25 18.46 47.27 -24.76
C LYS A 25 18.46 45.75 -24.57
N MET A 26 17.96 44.99 -25.55
CA MET A 26 17.74 43.54 -25.42
C MET A 26 18.98 42.69 -25.77
N SER A 27 20.06 43.26 -26.33
CA SER A 27 21.23 42.48 -26.77
C SER A 27 22.26 42.19 -25.67
N GLN A 28 22.18 42.86 -24.50
CA GLN A 28 23.26 42.84 -23.50
C GLN A 28 22.96 42.04 -22.22
N ALA A 29 21.82 41.35 -22.13
CA ALA A 29 21.46 40.49 -20.98
C ALA A 29 21.54 38.99 -21.33
N LYS A 30 22.68 38.54 -21.86
CA LYS A 30 23.03 37.11 -21.95
C LYS A 30 24.04 36.74 -20.87
N CYS A 31 23.55 36.45 -19.67
CA CYS A 31 24.25 35.60 -18.71
C CYS A 31 23.22 34.85 -17.86
N CYS A 32 22.92 33.61 -18.28
CA CYS A 32 22.24 32.65 -17.41
C CYS A 32 23.13 32.37 -16.20
N SER A 33 22.67 32.71 -14.99
CA SER A 33 23.32 32.27 -13.76
C SER A 33 23.15 30.75 -13.59
N PRO A 34 24.23 29.96 -13.50
CA PRO A 34 24.15 28.51 -13.31
C PRO A 34 23.48 28.10 -11.97
N ASN A 35 23.38 29.02 -11.01
CA ASN A 35 22.80 28.75 -9.68
C ASN A 35 21.26 28.66 -9.66
N LEU A 36 20.55 29.26 -10.63
CA LEU A 36 19.08 29.20 -10.67
C LEU A 36 18.58 27.81 -11.05
N LYS A 37 19.14 27.22 -12.12
CA LYS A 37 18.78 25.85 -12.57
C LYS A 37 19.10 24.79 -11.51
N ALA A 38 20.16 24.98 -10.72
CA ALA A 38 20.55 24.05 -9.67
C ALA A 38 19.50 23.95 -8.56
N ARG A 39 18.92 25.07 -8.11
CA ARG A 39 17.90 25.08 -7.03
C ARG A 39 16.59 24.38 -7.43
N ASP A 40 16.14 24.56 -8.67
CA ASP A 40 14.92 23.91 -9.17
C ASP A 40 15.10 22.40 -9.25
N ILE A 41 16.26 21.95 -9.75
CA ILE A 41 16.63 20.53 -9.83
C ILE A 41 16.74 19.92 -8.43
N ILE A 42 17.31 20.64 -7.47
CA ILE A 42 17.39 20.19 -6.07
C ILE A 42 15.99 20.02 -5.49
N PHE A 43 15.08 20.99 -5.68
CA PHE A 43 13.71 20.87 -5.18
C PHE A 43 12.98 19.66 -5.80
N ILE A 44 13.02 19.51 -7.13
CA ILE A 44 12.37 18.38 -7.82
C ILE A 44 12.97 17.06 -7.37
N GLY A 45 14.30 16.99 -7.19
CA GLY A 45 14.98 15.80 -6.69
C GLY A 45 14.56 15.42 -5.27
N VAL A 46 14.50 16.39 -4.36
CA VAL A 46 14.05 16.17 -2.97
C VAL A 46 12.58 15.78 -2.93
N LEU A 47 11.72 16.43 -3.72
CA LEU A 47 10.31 16.08 -3.81
C LEU A 47 10.12 14.68 -4.39
N ALA A 48 10.89 14.31 -5.42
CA ALA A 48 10.89 12.96 -5.98
C ALA A 48 11.32 11.91 -4.95
N PHE A 49 12.34 12.21 -4.14
CA PHE A 49 12.76 11.33 -3.05
C PHE A 49 11.69 11.19 -1.96
N ALA A 50 10.95 12.24 -1.65
CA ALA A 50 9.78 12.16 -0.76
C ALA A 50 8.65 11.31 -1.35
N TYR A 51 8.38 11.44 -2.66
CA TYR A 51 7.42 10.58 -3.39
C TYR A 51 7.85 9.12 -3.45
N PHE A 52 9.15 8.88 -3.61
CA PHE A 52 9.71 7.53 -3.53
C PHE A 52 9.50 6.94 -2.13
N SER A 53 9.89 7.68 -1.08
CA SER A 53 9.83 7.22 0.31
C SER A 53 8.38 6.95 0.77
N LYS A 54 7.43 7.84 0.43
CA LYS A 54 6.01 7.62 0.76
C LYS A 54 5.45 6.37 0.09
N SER A 55 5.77 6.16 -1.19
CA SER A 55 5.21 5.06 -1.99
C SER A 55 5.85 3.73 -1.61
N LEU A 56 7.14 3.73 -1.26
CA LEU A 56 7.83 2.58 -0.65
C LEU A 56 7.15 2.16 0.66
N THR A 57 6.91 3.11 1.56
CA THR A 57 6.26 2.84 2.85
C THR A 57 4.84 2.30 2.67
N GLY A 58 4.08 2.85 1.73
CA GLY A 58 2.73 2.38 1.39
C GLY A 58 2.74 0.95 0.86
N ALA A 59 3.65 0.60 -0.05
CA ALA A 59 3.77 -0.77 -0.55
C ALA A 59 4.27 -1.75 0.52
N TYR A 60 5.21 -1.34 1.38
CA TYR A 60 5.66 -2.16 2.49
C TYR A 60 4.50 -2.51 3.44
N THR A 61 3.68 -1.52 3.80
CA THR A 61 2.49 -1.72 4.65
C THR A 61 1.54 -2.79 4.09
N LYS A 62 1.32 -2.77 2.77
CA LYS A 62 0.50 -3.77 2.07
C LYS A 62 1.14 -5.15 2.06
N SER A 63 2.46 -5.22 1.90
CA SER A 63 3.22 -6.47 1.88
C SER A 63 3.23 -7.21 3.24
N THR A 64 2.97 -6.50 4.35
CA THR A 64 3.00 -7.04 5.72
C THR A 64 1.61 -7.37 6.28
N ILE A 65 0.53 -7.21 5.50
CA ILE A 65 -0.86 -7.44 5.95
C ILE A 65 -1.02 -8.81 6.62
N THR A 66 -0.55 -9.89 5.97
CA THR A 66 -0.67 -11.26 6.49
C THR A 66 0.16 -11.47 7.76
N GLN A 67 1.27 -10.75 7.91
CA GLN A 67 2.14 -10.83 9.08
C GLN A 67 1.52 -10.14 10.29
N ILE A 68 0.89 -8.99 10.10
CA ILE A 68 0.14 -8.27 11.13
C ILE A 68 -1.07 -9.10 11.57
N GLU A 69 -1.80 -9.70 10.62
CA GLU A 69 -2.94 -10.58 10.88
C GLU A 69 -2.55 -11.74 11.80
N ARG A 70 -1.47 -12.45 11.45
CA ARG A 70 -0.94 -13.57 12.25
C ARG A 70 -0.39 -13.12 13.60
N ARG A 71 0.37 -12.02 13.64
CA ARG A 71 1.01 -11.52 14.87
C ARG A 71 0.02 -11.12 15.95
N PHE A 72 -1.06 -10.44 15.56
CA PHE A 72 -2.05 -9.93 16.49
C PHE A 72 -3.29 -10.83 16.60
N GLU A 73 -3.34 -11.92 15.83
CA GLU A 73 -4.46 -12.87 15.77
C GLU A 73 -5.81 -12.16 15.53
N ILE A 74 -5.79 -11.13 14.69
CA ILE A 74 -6.95 -10.30 14.37
C ILE A 74 -7.56 -10.72 13.03
N PRO A 75 -8.88 -10.59 12.83
CA PRO A 75 -9.51 -10.93 11.57
C PRO A 75 -9.10 -9.96 10.46
N SER A 76 -9.18 -10.43 9.21
CA SER A 76 -8.87 -9.65 8.01
C SER A 76 -9.63 -8.32 7.92
N SER A 77 -10.86 -8.26 8.45
CA SER A 77 -11.67 -7.04 8.52
C SER A 77 -11.01 -5.96 9.40
N THR A 78 -10.39 -6.36 10.52
CA THR A 78 -9.68 -5.44 11.41
C THR A 78 -8.38 -4.96 10.79
N VAL A 79 -7.62 -5.85 10.14
CA VAL A 79 -6.41 -5.45 9.39
C VAL A 79 -6.77 -4.51 8.23
N GLY A 80 -7.91 -4.75 7.55
CA GLY A 80 -8.45 -3.82 6.55
C GLY A 80 -8.76 -2.44 7.11
N ILE A 81 -9.26 -2.34 8.35
CA ILE A 81 -9.44 -1.05 9.06
C ILE A 81 -8.08 -0.41 9.36
N ILE A 82 -7.08 -1.19 9.79
CA ILE A 82 -5.72 -0.69 10.04
C ILE A 82 -5.13 -0.11 8.75
N ASP A 83 -5.20 -0.83 7.62
CA ASP A 83 -4.72 -0.33 6.32
C ASP A 83 -5.48 0.93 5.87
N GLY A 84 -6.82 0.90 5.94
CA GLY A 84 -7.69 2.02 5.57
C GLY A 84 -7.55 3.26 6.47
N SER A 85 -7.04 3.11 7.70
CA SER A 85 -6.85 4.23 8.62
C SER A 85 -5.86 5.29 8.11
N PHE A 86 -4.94 4.91 7.21
CA PHE A 86 -4.11 5.86 6.48
C PHE A 86 -4.96 6.86 5.68
N GLU A 87 -5.92 6.36 4.91
CA GLU A 87 -6.79 7.21 4.10
C GLU A 87 -7.71 8.04 4.99
N MET A 88 -8.16 7.49 6.12
CA MET A 88 -8.91 8.26 7.12
C MET A 88 -8.10 9.48 7.62
N GLY A 89 -6.84 9.27 8.00
CA GLY A 89 -5.94 10.35 8.41
C GLY A 89 -5.69 11.37 7.31
N ASN A 90 -5.47 10.90 6.08
CA ASN A 90 -5.19 11.76 4.93
C ASN A 90 -6.41 12.63 4.56
N LEU A 91 -7.59 12.02 4.43
CA LEU A 91 -8.83 12.69 4.06
C LEU A 91 -9.26 13.77 5.07
N LEU A 92 -8.94 13.60 6.35
CA LEU A 92 -9.24 14.60 7.40
C LEU A 92 -8.58 15.96 7.14
N VAL A 93 -7.39 15.98 6.53
CA VAL A 93 -6.59 17.21 6.40
C VAL A 93 -6.30 17.61 4.96
N ILE A 94 -6.41 16.71 3.98
CA ILE A 94 -5.97 16.96 2.60
C ILE A 94 -6.62 18.18 1.96
N THR A 95 -7.94 18.39 2.13
CA THR A 95 -8.64 19.54 1.53
C THR A 95 -8.17 20.86 2.15
N VAL A 96 -7.99 20.89 3.47
CA VAL A 96 -7.50 22.07 4.20
C VAL A 96 -6.06 22.37 3.80
N VAL A 97 -5.19 21.36 3.81
CA VAL A 97 -3.78 21.51 3.42
C VAL A 97 -3.64 21.93 1.95
N SER A 98 -4.47 21.39 1.06
CA SER A 98 -4.47 21.76 -0.37
C SER A 98 -4.82 23.23 -0.57
N TYR A 99 -5.81 23.75 0.15
CA TYR A 99 -6.27 25.12 -0.02
C TYR A 99 -5.41 26.14 0.70
N PHE A 100 -5.17 25.93 1.99
CA PHE A 100 -4.43 26.88 2.83
C PHE A 100 -2.92 26.73 2.60
N GLY A 101 -2.41 25.50 2.53
CA GLY A 101 -0.98 25.23 2.37
C GLY A 101 -0.39 25.82 1.10
N ALA A 102 -1.18 25.91 0.02
CA ALA A 102 -0.77 26.53 -1.24
C ALA A 102 -0.47 28.04 -1.11
N LYS A 103 -1.05 28.72 -0.11
CA LYS A 103 -0.86 30.17 0.15
C LYS A 103 0.30 30.48 1.09
N PHE A 104 0.82 29.46 1.78
CA PHE A 104 1.93 29.57 2.72
C PHE A 104 3.25 29.05 2.10
N HIS A 105 4.27 28.85 2.93
CA HIS A 105 5.59 28.39 2.49
C HIS A 105 5.57 26.89 2.15
N ARG A 106 5.12 26.54 0.92
CA ARG A 106 4.87 25.15 0.49
C ARG A 106 6.00 24.15 0.85
N PRO A 107 7.29 24.41 0.56
CA PRO A 107 8.36 23.46 0.90
C PRO A 107 8.48 23.11 2.39
N LYS A 108 8.25 24.08 3.29
CA LYS A 108 8.31 23.85 4.74
C LYS A 108 7.10 23.04 5.23
N ILE A 109 5.93 23.27 4.65
CA ILE A 109 4.72 22.50 4.97
C ILE A 109 4.89 21.05 4.50
N ILE A 110 5.40 20.84 3.28
CA ILE A 110 5.74 19.50 2.78
C ILE A 110 6.76 18.85 3.72
N GLY A 111 7.82 19.56 4.10
CA GLY A 111 8.84 19.03 5.03
C GLY A 111 8.27 18.63 6.40
N ALA A 112 7.39 19.46 6.98
CA ALA A 112 6.69 19.12 8.22
C ALA A 112 5.76 17.90 8.06
N GLY A 113 5.07 17.77 6.92
CA GLY A 113 4.26 16.59 6.63
C GLY A 113 5.09 15.32 6.44
N VAL A 114 6.22 15.39 5.73
CA VAL A 114 7.16 14.26 5.57
C VAL A 114 7.75 13.85 6.93
N LEU A 115 8.08 14.82 7.79
CA LEU A 115 8.53 14.54 9.16
C LEU A 115 7.45 13.78 9.95
N LEU A 116 6.21 14.28 9.93
CA LEU A 116 5.08 13.64 10.60
C LEU A 116 4.79 12.24 10.04
N MET A 117 4.90 12.08 8.72
CA MET A 117 4.77 10.79 8.04
C MET A 117 5.82 9.79 8.55
N GLY A 118 7.09 10.20 8.65
CA GLY A 118 8.17 9.35 9.17
C GLY A 118 7.95 8.95 10.63
N ILE A 119 7.49 9.87 11.48
CA ILE A 119 7.15 9.58 12.89
C ILE A 119 5.99 8.57 12.96
N GLY A 120 4.94 8.76 12.15
CA GLY A 120 3.82 7.82 12.07
C GLY A 120 4.26 6.42 11.66
N THR A 121 5.13 6.31 10.65
CA THR A 121 5.70 5.04 10.20
C THR A 121 6.52 4.36 11.30
N LEU A 122 7.36 5.08 12.04
CA LEU A 122 8.12 4.51 13.17
C LEU A 122 7.21 4.06 14.31
N LEU A 123 6.12 4.80 14.56
CA LEU A 123 5.13 4.41 15.57
C LEU A 123 4.47 3.07 15.24
N MET A 124 4.28 2.75 13.94
CA MET A 124 3.77 1.44 13.53
C MET A 124 4.70 0.29 13.91
N ALA A 125 6.03 0.51 14.03
CA ALA A 125 6.98 -0.51 14.47
C ALA A 125 7.00 -0.70 16.00
N LEU A 126 6.50 0.28 16.76
CA LEU A 126 6.59 0.31 18.22
C LEU A 126 6.03 -0.93 18.94
N PRO A 127 4.89 -1.54 18.50
CA PRO A 127 4.33 -2.71 19.18
C PRO A 127 5.31 -3.86 19.35
N HIS A 128 6.19 -4.10 18.37
CA HIS A 128 7.17 -5.18 18.49
C HIS A 128 8.11 -5.01 19.68
N PHE A 129 8.50 -3.77 20.00
CA PHE A 129 9.45 -3.49 21.08
C PHE A 129 8.84 -3.47 22.48
N ILE A 130 7.52 -3.28 22.57
CA ILE A 130 6.80 -3.24 23.85
C ILE A 130 6.08 -4.56 24.17
N MET A 131 5.79 -5.37 23.15
CA MET A 131 5.15 -6.67 23.31
C MET A 131 6.16 -7.75 23.68
N GLY A 132 5.69 -8.78 24.37
CA GLY A 132 6.45 -10.01 24.57
C GLY A 132 6.70 -10.75 23.25
N ARG A 133 7.58 -11.76 23.31
CA ARG A 133 7.93 -12.63 22.17
C ARG A 133 6.70 -13.24 21.50
N TYR A 134 6.81 -13.56 20.23
CA TYR A 134 5.76 -14.29 19.54
C TYR A 134 5.73 -15.73 20.05
N LYS A 135 4.66 -16.05 20.77
CA LYS A 135 4.31 -17.42 21.13
C LYS A 135 3.26 -17.87 20.13
N TYR A 136 3.50 -18.99 19.48
CA TYR A 136 2.49 -19.67 18.67
C TYR A 136 2.03 -20.88 19.49
N ASP A 137 0.72 -21.01 19.67
CA ASP A 137 0.17 -22.21 20.31
C ASP A 137 0.37 -23.39 19.35
N THR A 138 1.14 -24.37 19.81
CA THR A 138 1.12 -25.70 19.22
C THR A 138 0.09 -26.48 20.00
N ALA A 139 -0.82 -27.19 19.32
CA ALA A 139 -1.89 -27.99 19.94
C ALA A 139 -1.40 -29.14 20.87
N ALA A 140 -0.10 -29.16 21.21
CA ALA A 140 0.55 -30.18 21.99
C ALA A 140 1.34 -29.51 23.14
N THR A 141 0.75 -29.50 24.33
CA THR A 141 1.39 -29.07 25.57
C THR A 141 2.56 -30.01 25.88
N HIS A 142 3.75 -29.43 26.08
CA HIS A 142 4.96 -30.18 26.43
C HIS A 142 4.73 -31.07 27.67
N THR A 143 4.64 -32.37 27.46
CA THR A 143 4.72 -33.40 28.51
C THR A 143 5.96 -34.24 28.22
N ASN A 144 6.86 -34.34 29.20
CA ASN A 144 8.23 -34.85 29.06
C ASN A 144 8.33 -36.38 28.98
N ASP A 145 7.34 -37.08 28.42
CA ASP A 145 7.40 -38.54 28.29
C ASP A 145 7.84 -38.91 26.87
N ALA A 146 9.10 -39.35 26.80
CA ALA A 146 9.72 -39.93 25.63
C ALA A 146 9.16 -41.34 25.42
N ASP A 147 7.96 -41.46 24.86
CA ASP A 147 7.46 -42.72 24.31
C ASP A 147 6.70 -42.47 22.99
N ASN A 148 6.89 -43.39 22.06
CA ASN A 148 6.54 -43.36 20.63
C ASN A 148 5.28 -42.55 20.24
N PHE A 149 5.47 -41.68 19.24
CA PHE A 149 4.47 -40.80 18.65
C PHE A 149 3.57 -41.54 17.65
N THR A 150 2.26 -41.54 17.89
CA THR A 150 1.25 -41.93 16.89
C THR A 150 0.14 -40.86 16.83
N VAL A 151 0.08 -40.10 15.73
CA VAL A 151 -1.09 -39.27 15.40
C VAL A 151 -2.04 -40.16 14.62
N ILE A 152 -3.08 -40.65 15.27
CA ILE A 152 -4.13 -41.44 14.62
C ILE A 152 -5.22 -40.46 14.18
N SER A 153 -5.14 -39.99 12.94
CA SER A 153 -6.28 -39.36 12.27
C SER A 153 -7.21 -40.47 11.78
N THR A 154 -8.48 -40.44 12.18
CA THR A 154 -9.51 -41.35 11.67
C THR A 154 -9.90 -41.07 10.22
N CYS A 155 -9.49 -39.91 9.67
CA CYS A 155 -9.72 -39.52 8.29
C CYS A 155 -8.52 -39.78 7.36
N SER A 156 -7.40 -40.31 7.88
CA SER A 156 -6.26 -40.79 7.07
C SER A 156 -6.44 -42.28 6.77
N SER A 157 -6.17 -42.70 5.52
CA SER A 157 -6.52 -44.02 4.99
C SER A 157 -5.76 -45.22 5.60
N ASP A 158 -4.87 -45.01 6.57
CA ASP A 158 -4.20 -46.09 7.31
C ASP A 158 -4.95 -46.40 8.60
N THR A 159 -5.99 -47.22 8.47
CA THR A 159 -6.69 -47.81 9.62
C THR A 159 -6.02 -49.12 10.01
N GLN A 160 -5.37 -49.16 11.19
CA GLN A 160 -5.53 -50.29 12.12
C GLN A 160 -5.51 -49.86 13.60
N ASN A 161 -6.67 -50.08 14.23
CA ASN A 161 -6.93 -50.43 15.63
C ASN A 161 -6.73 -49.42 16.79
N THR A 162 -7.87 -49.22 17.47
CA THR A 162 -8.13 -49.29 18.94
C THR A 162 -8.17 -48.05 19.86
N VAL A 163 -9.27 -48.06 20.63
CA VAL A 163 -9.57 -47.57 22.00
C VAL A 163 -9.73 -46.06 22.26
N GLN A 164 -10.99 -45.70 22.56
CA GLN A 164 -11.44 -44.42 23.11
C GLN A 164 -11.04 -44.25 24.59
N GLN A 165 -10.40 -43.13 24.91
CA GLN A 165 -10.45 -42.52 26.23
C GLN A 165 -10.94 -41.08 26.11
N LEU A 166 -12.05 -40.80 26.79
CA LEU A 166 -12.73 -39.51 26.84
C LEU A 166 -11.91 -38.57 27.73
N ILE A 167 -11.26 -37.55 27.16
CA ILE A 167 -10.67 -36.45 27.93
C ILE A 167 -11.34 -35.15 27.47
N SER A 168 -11.95 -34.49 28.44
CA SER A 168 -12.70 -33.26 28.35
C SER A 168 -11.84 -32.06 27.93
N GLY A 169 -12.27 -31.37 26.88
CA GLY A 169 -12.22 -29.92 26.71
C GLY A 169 -10.84 -29.26 26.69
N CYS A 170 -10.40 -28.83 25.50
CA CYS A 170 -9.40 -27.77 25.37
C CYS A 170 -9.93 -26.49 26.02
N GLN A 171 -9.45 -26.20 27.22
CA GLN A 171 -9.74 -24.97 27.93
C GLN A 171 -8.93 -23.86 27.26
N LYS A 172 -9.62 -22.92 26.60
CA LYS A 172 -9.03 -21.68 26.08
C LYS A 172 -8.34 -20.97 27.24
N GLY A 173 -7.00 -20.92 27.20
CA GLY A 173 -6.25 -19.96 27.97
C GLY A 173 -6.55 -18.58 27.38
N GLU A 174 -7.56 -17.90 27.92
CA GLU A 174 -7.79 -16.48 27.68
C GLU A 174 -6.66 -15.68 28.36
N GLU A 175 -5.45 -15.70 27.79
CA GLU A 175 -4.51 -14.60 28.01
C GLU A 175 -5.03 -13.43 27.17
N GLU A 176 -5.75 -12.50 27.81
CA GLU A 176 -6.25 -11.26 27.21
C GLU A 176 -5.11 -10.54 26.49
N SER A 177 -5.05 -10.71 25.16
CA SER A 177 -4.11 -10.02 24.31
C SER A 177 -4.44 -8.53 24.33
N SER A 178 -3.61 -7.75 25.05
CA SER A 178 -3.67 -6.29 25.02
C SER A 178 -3.79 -5.81 23.57
N PRO A 179 -4.76 -4.92 23.22
CA PRO A 179 -5.06 -4.50 21.85
C PRO A 179 -3.99 -3.55 21.30
N THR A 180 -2.75 -4.02 21.26
CA THR A 180 -1.56 -3.24 20.91
C THR A 180 -1.52 -2.91 19.41
N TRP A 181 -2.30 -3.64 18.60
CA TRP A 181 -2.57 -3.32 17.19
C TRP A 181 -3.16 -1.91 16.99
N VAL A 182 -3.80 -1.33 18.03
CA VAL A 182 -4.30 0.06 18.00
C VAL A 182 -3.16 1.06 17.79
N ILE A 183 -1.94 0.77 18.25
CA ILE A 183 -0.78 1.62 18.01
C ILE A 183 -0.39 1.62 16.53
N VAL A 184 -0.50 0.47 15.84
CA VAL A 184 -0.29 0.38 14.39
C VAL A 184 -1.33 1.24 13.66
N LEU A 185 -2.59 1.17 14.08
CA LEU A 185 -3.68 1.99 13.55
C LEU A 185 -3.39 3.48 13.74
N LEU A 186 -3.03 3.92 14.95
CA LEU A 186 -2.71 5.32 15.25
C LEU A 186 -1.49 5.81 14.44
N GLY A 187 -0.45 4.99 14.34
CA GLY A 187 0.73 5.28 13.52
C GLY A 187 0.36 5.48 12.05
N ASN A 188 -0.51 4.63 11.51
CA ASN A 188 -0.95 4.73 10.11
C ASN A 188 -1.86 5.95 9.85
N ILE A 189 -2.70 6.35 10.82
CA ILE A 189 -3.44 7.64 10.77
C ILE A 189 -2.47 8.82 10.71
N ILE A 190 -1.48 8.87 11.60
CA ILE A 190 -0.47 9.95 11.64
C ILE A 190 0.31 9.99 10.32
N ARG A 191 0.66 8.81 9.77
CA ARG A 191 1.27 8.67 8.45
C ARG A 191 0.43 9.32 7.36
N GLY A 192 -0.89 9.08 7.38
CA GLY A 192 -1.87 9.69 6.47
C GLY A 192 -1.94 11.20 6.55
N ILE A 193 -2.00 11.74 7.77
CA ILE A 193 -2.01 13.18 8.03
C ILE A 193 -0.75 13.84 7.45
N GLY A 194 0.43 13.23 7.65
CA GLY A 194 1.69 13.74 7.13
C GLY A 194 1.76 13.74 5.59
N GLU A 195 1.36 12.63 4.97
CA GLU A 195 1.41 12.45 3.51
C GLU A 195 0.50 13.45 2.76
N ALA A 196 -0.61 13.87 3.36
CA ALA A 196 -1.61 14.76 2.75
C ALA A 196 -1.03 16.08 2.20
N SER A 197 0.12 16.53 2.71
CA SER A 197 0.81 17.74 2.23
C SER A 197 1.65 17.53 0.98
N ILE A 198 2.13 16.31 0.73
CA ILE A 198 3.15 16.02 -0.28
C ILE A 198 2.55 16.14 -1.69
N GLY A 199 1.42 15.48 -1.91
CA GLY A 199 0.77 15.41 -3.22
C GLY A 199 0.30 16.78 -3.72
N PRO A 200 -0.73 17.37 -3.08
CA PRO A 200 -1.32 18.62 -3.56
C PRO A 200 -0.32 19.78 -3.65
N LEU A 201 0.54 19.96 -2.65
CA LEU A 201 1.50 21.07 -2.63
C LEU A 201 2.69 20.81 -3.56
N GLY A 202 3.16 19.57 -3.68
CA GLY A 202 4.23 19.22 -4.59
C GLY A 202 3.83 19.40 -6.05
N MET A 203 2.65 18.90 -6.44
CA MET A 203 2.13 19.01 -7.79
C MET A 203 1.85 20.46 -8.19
N SER A 204 1.17 21.22 -7.33
CA SER A 204 0.89 22.65 -7.59
C SER A 204 2.18 23.48 -7.66
N PHE A 205 3.20 23.13 -6.87
CA PHE A 205 4.49 23.80 -6.97
C PHE A 205 5.15 23.53 -8.32
N ILE A 206 5.21 22.28 -8.78
CA ILE A 206 5.77 21.98 -10.10
C ILE A 206 4.99 22.69 -11.22
N ASP A 207 3.66 22.70 -11.15
CA ASP A 207 2.82 23.34 -12.18
C ASP A 207 3.04 24.87 -12.24
N ASP A 208 3.24 25.52 -11.09
CA ASP A 208 3.47 26.96 -11.01
C ASP A 208 4.84 27.40 -11.57
N TYR A 209 5.86 26.53 -11.51
CA TYR A 209 7.22 26.86 -11.93
C TYR A 209 7.64 26.24 -13.27
N ALA A 210 6.93 25.20 -13.72
CA ALA A 210 7.19 24.59 -15.02
C ALA A 210 6.58 25.41 -16.16
N HIS A 211 7.27 25.45 -17.30
CA HIS A 211 6.66 26.00 -18.52
C HIS A 211 5.38 25.20 -18.85
N PRO A 212 4.27 25.83 -19.31
CA PRO A 212 2.98 25.15 -19.52
C PRO A 212 3.04 23.90 -20.42
N GLU A 213 3.99 23.88 -21.36
CA GLU A 213 4.23 22.76 -22.27
C GLU A 213 4.97 21.58 -21.63
N ASN A 214 5.69 21.82 -20.52
CA ASN A 214 6.54 20.84 -19.84
C ASN A 214 5.97 20.39 -18.48
N SER A 215 5.02 21.12 -17.89
CA SER A 215 4.40 20.77 -16.59
C SER A 215 3.93 19.31 -16.55
N ALA A 216 3.12 18.88 -17.51
CA ALA A 216 2.61 17.51 -17.58
C ALA A 216 3.72 16.44 -17.64
N PHE A 217 4.84 16.74 -18.28
CA PHE A 217 5.98 15.84 -18.35
C PHE A 217 6.73 15.75 -17.02
N TYR A 218 6.99 16.88 -16.35
CA TYR A 218 7.62 16.86 -15.02
C TYR A 218 6.75 16.16 -13.98
N ILE A 219 5.44 16.39 -14.04
CA ILE A 219 4.43 15.68 -13.26
C ILE A 219 4.49 14.17 -13.53
N GLY A 220 4.55 13.76 -14.81
CA GLY A 220 4.70 12.35 -15.19
C GLY A 220 6.01 11.73 -14.69
N CYS A 221 7.14 12.45 -14.78
CA CYS A 221 8.42 12.01 -14.23
C CYS A 221 8.36 11.85 -12.71
N LEU A 222 7.75 12.80 -11.99
CA LEU A 222 7.60 12.72 -10.53
C LEU A 222 6.79 11.49 -10.11
N HIS A 223 5.65 11.24 -10.76
CA HIS A 223 4.85 10.04 -10.50
C HIS A 223 5.61 8.76 -10.84
N THR A 224 6.34 8.72 -11.96
CA THR A 224 7.17 7.56 -12.35
C THR A 224 8.22 7.26 -11.29
N LEU A 225 8.95 8.27 -10.81
CA LEU A 225 9.93 8.14 -9.72
C LEU A 225 9.27 7.68 -8.41
N GLY A 226 8.03 8.14 -8.14
CA GLY A 226 7.21 7.64 -7.04
C GLY A 226 6.88 6.15 -7.17
N VAL A 227 6.52 5.66 -8.37
CA VAL A 227 6.17 4.24 -8.62
C VAL A 227 7.38 3.30 -8.54
N ILE A 228 8.60 3.81 -8.61
CA ILE A 228 9.78 3.00 -8.27
C ILE A 228 9.75 2.61 -6.78
N GLY A 229 9.21 3.46 -5.90
CA GLY A 229 9.09 3.21 -4.46
C GLY A 229 8.45 1.85 -4.13
N PRO A 230 7.28 1.50 -4.70
CA PRO A 230 6.64 0.21 -4.48
C PRO A 230 7.47 -1.01 -4.87
N ILE A 231 8.36 -0.93 -5.87
CA ILE A 231 9.29 -2.03 -6.19
C ILE A 231 10.15 -2.33 -4.95
N PHE A 232 10.79 -1.29 -4.41
CA PHE A 232 11.61 -1.40 -3.20
C PHE A 232 10.79 -1.74 -1.96
N GLY A 233 9.54 -1.27 -1.86
CA GLY A 233 8.65 -1.58 -0.74
C GLY A 233 8.26 -3.05 -0.68
N TYR A 234 7.85 -3.65 -1.80
CA TYR A 234 7.54 -5.07 -1.89
C TYR A 234 8.80 -5.95 -1.78
N THR A 235 9.94 -5.52 -2.33
CA THR A 235 11.22 -6.24 -2.12
C THR A 235 11.65 -6.19 -0.65
N LEU A 236 11.54 -5.04 0.02
CA LEU A 236 11.79 -4.92 1.46
C LEU A 236 10.80 -5.79 2.25
N GLY A 237 9.54 -5.83 1.84
CA GLY A 237 8.50 -6.72 2.36
C GLY A 237 8.90 -8.19 2.26
N SER A 238 9.39 -8.61 1.09
CA SER A 238 9.90 -9.97 0.86
C SER A 238 11.09 -10.30 1.77
N LEU A 239 12.06 -9.41 1.89
CA LEU A 239 13.22 -9.57 2.78
C LEU A 239 12.82 -9.63 4.26
N CYS A 240 11.88 -8.79 4.69
CA CYS A 240 11.40 -8.82 6.07
C CYS A 240 10.55 -10.08 6.33
N ALA A 241 9.81 -10.56 5.33
CA ALA A 241 9.00 -11.77 5.43
C ALA A 241 9.85 -13.04 5.52
N SER A 242 11.06 -13.05 4.96
CA SER A 242 11.98 -14.20 5.06
C SER A 242 12.73 -14.29 6.40
N LEU A 243 12.74 -13.20 7.18
CA LEU A 243 13.33 -13.14 8.51
C LEU A 243 12.26 -13.41 9.56
N TYR A 244 12.54 -14.29 10.52
CA TYR A 244 11.60 -14.56 11.61
C TYR A 244 11.42 -13.32 12.49
N VAL A 245 10.21 -13.12 13.03
CA VAL A 245 9.83 -11.92 13.79
C VAL A 245 10.77 -11.61 14.96
N ASP A 246 11.23 -12.65 15.68
CA ASP A 246 12.16 -12.56 16.81
C ASP A 246 13.58 -12.96 16.38
N ILE A 247 14.22 -12.09 15.59
CA ILE A 247 15.52 -12.31 14.95
C ILE A 247 16.58 -12.72 15.98
N GLY A 248 17.23 -13.87 15.76
CA GLY A 248 18.39 -14.33 16.54
C GLY A 248 18.06 -14.88 17.94
N LEU A 249 16.78 -15.00 18.30
CA LEU A 249 16.35 -15.44 19.64
C LEU A 249 15.76 -16.87 19.67
N VAL A 250 15.53 -17.47 18.50
CA VAL A 250 14.95 -18.82 18.35
C VAL A 250 15.84 -19.64 17.43
N ASN A 251 16.10 -20.90 17.78
CA ASN A 251 16.76 -21.85 16.89
C ASN A 251 15.83 -22.10 15.69
N GLN A 252 16.22 -21.61 14.52
CA GLN A 252 15.42 -21.60 13.28
C GLN A 252 15.14 -22.99 12.68
N GLU A 253 15.52 -24.06 13.38
CA GLU A 253 15.45 -25.44 12.87
C GLU A 253 14.01 -25.99 12.77
N THR A 254 13.02 -25.34 13.40
CA THR A 254 11.66 -25.91 13.56
C THR A 254 10.57 -25.33 12.64
N ILE A 255 10.71 -24.11 12.10
CA ILE A 255 9.64 -23.46 11.31
C ILE A 255 10.23 -22.80 10.06
N THR A 256 9.60 -23.05 8.91
CA THR A 256 9.98 -22.45 7.63
C THR A 256 9.04 -21.31 7.21
N PRO A 257 9.45 -20.37 6.34
CA PRO A 257 8.59 -19.28 5.82
C PRO A 257 7.32 -19.71 5.08
N GLN A 258 7.18 -21.01 4.81
CA GLN A 258 6.05 -21.61 4.14
C GLN A 258 4.96 -22.08 5.13
N ASP A 259 5.30 -22.19 6.42
CA ASP A 259 4.40 -22.58 7.50
C ASP A 259 3.38 -21.46 7.80
N SER A 260 2.13 -21.83 8.12
CA SER A 260 1.07 -20.90 8.49
C SER A 260 1.39 -20.13 9.78
N ARG A 261 2.17 -20.73 10.69
CA ARG A 261 2.61 -20.13 11.96
C ARG A 261 3.75 -19.14 11.80
N TRP A 262 4.39 -19.10 10.64
CA TRP A 262 5.49 -18.18 10.39
C TRP A 262 5.01 -16.74 10.39
N VAL A 263 5.67 -15.92 11.20
CA VAL A 263 5.53 -14.46 11.22
C VAL A 263 6.88 -13.85 10.90
N GLY A 264 6.92 -13.10 9.79
CA GLY A 264 8.07 -12.35 9.35
C GLY A 264 8.33 -11.10 10.21
N ALA A 265 9.54 -10.55 10.12
CA ALA A 265 9.97 -9.33 10.82
C ALA A 265 9.31 -8.06 10.27
N TRP A 266 7.98 -7.97 10.35
CA TRP A 266 7.13 -6.89 9.84
C TRP A 266 7.45 -5.51 10.43
N TRP A 267 8.09 -5.44 11.59
CA TRP A 267 8.47 -4.18 12.24
C TRP A 267 9.72 -3.56 11.59
N LEU A 268 10.60 -4.39 11.02
CA LEU A 268 11.93 -3.97 10.57
C LEU A 268 11.83 -3.00 9.39
N GLY A 269 10.96 -3.28 8.42
CA GLY A 269 10.82 -2.40 7.27
C GLY A 269 10.09 -1.10 7.61
N TYR A 270 9.28 -1.04 8.67
CA TYR A 270 8.76 0.22 9.19
C TYR A 270 9.87 1.09 9.79
N VAL A 271 10.84 0.49 10.48
CA VAL A 271 12.03 1.22 10.97
C VAL A 271 12.84 1.76 9.79
N VAL A 272 13.16 0.91 8.80
CA VAL A 272 13.95 1.30 7.63
C VAL A 272 13.25 2.40 6.82
N SER A 273 11.98 2.21 6.48
CA SER A 273 11.20 3.16 5.68
C SER A 273 10.89 4.46 6.44
N GLY A 274 10.66 4.39 7.76
CA GLY A 274 10.50 5.54 8.63
C GLY A 274 11.75 6.42 8.69
N LEU A 275 12.92 5.82 8.91
CA LEU A 275 14.20 6.54 8.91
C LEU A 275 14.51 7.16 7.54
N LEU A 276 14.28 6.42 6.45
CA LEU A 276 14.45 6.92 5.09
C LEU A 276 13.55 8.14 4.82
N THR A 277 12.31 8.08 5.30
CA THR A 277 11.35 9.19 5.21
C THR A 277 11.81 10.41 6.00
N LEU A 278 12.33 10.23 7.22
CA LEU A 278 12.87 11.33 8.03
C LEU A 278 14.06 12.00 7.35
N LEU A 279 14.92 11.23 6.68
CA LEU A 279 16.02 11.78 5.86
C LEU A 279 15.49 12.63 4.70
N ALA A 280 14.37 12.26 4.10
CA ALA A 280 13.73 13.03 3.03
C ALA A 280 13.17 14.39 3.52
N ALA A 281 12.85 14.52 4.81
CA ALA A 281 12.30 15.75 5.38
C ALA A 281 13.35 16.87 5.51
N LEU A 282 14.61 16.53 5.82
CA LEU A 282 15.65 17.50 6.17
C LEU A 282 15.93 18.54 5.06
N PRO A 283 16.14 18.16 3.79
CA PRO A 283 16.47 19.13 2.74
C PRO A 283 15.34 20.11 2.44
N LEU A 284 14.07 19.72 2.68
CA LEU A 284 12.90 20.54 2.38
C LEU A 284 12.82 21.82 3.24
N TRP A 285 13.41 21.81 4.43
CA TRP A 285 13.39 22.97 5.34
C TRP A 285 14.37 24.07 4.95
N PHE A 286 15.42 23.73 4.21
CA PHE A 286 16.41 24.67 3.70
C PHE A 286 15.99 25.29 2.35
N LEU A 287 14.87 24.84 1.78
CA LEU A 287 14.39 25.34 0.50
C LEU A 287 13.69 26.69 0.63
N PRO A 288 13.85 27.59 -0.36
CA PRO A 288 13.26 28.93 -0.40
C PRO A 288 11.73 28.89 -0.56
N ARG A 289 11.03 29.97 -0.17
CA ARG A 289 9.56 30.10 -0.30
C ARG A 289 9.07 30.03 -1.74
N ALA A 290 9.82 30.65 -2.64
CA ALA A 290 9.56 30.68 -4.07
C ALA A 290 10.89 30.51 -4.80
N LEU A 291 10.86 29.81 -5.93
CA LEU A 291 11.98 29.84 -6.86
C LEU A 291 12.01 31.24 -7.49
N PRO A 292 13.20 31.87 -7.61
CA PRO A 292 13.30 33.20 -8.22
C PRO A 292 12.81 33.13 -9.67
N GLU A 293 11.75 33.87 -9.96
CA GLU A 293 11.20 34.01 -11.31
C GLU A 293 12.25 34.63 -12.23
N ASN A 294 12.36 34.12 -13.45
CA ASN A 294 13.15 34.79 -14.50
C ASN A 294 12.59 36.21 -14.66
N HIS A 295 13.38 37.22 -14.31
CA HIS A 295 13.02 38.65 -14.35
C HIS A 295 12.59 39.17 -15.73
N GLN A 296 12.65 38.35 -16.79
CA GLN A 296 12.24 38.76 -18.12
C GLN A 296 10.71 38.81 -18.30
N THR A 297 9.92 38.17 -17.42
CA THR A 297 8.45 38.17 -17.53
C THR A 297 7.77 39.15 -16.57
N SER A 298 8.46 39.63 -15.53
CA SER A 298 7.83 40.39 -14.44
C SER A 298 7.95 41.92 -14.59
N GLU A 299 8.84 42.44 -15.44
CA GLU A 299 8.98 43.90 -15.63
C GLU A 299 7.94 44.52 -16.58
N LEU A 300 7.17 43.71 -17.31
CA LEU A 300 6.20 44.21 -18.30
C LEU A 300 4.74 44.26 -17.82
N ASP A 301 4.39 43.76 -16.64
CA ASP A 301 2.97 43.63 -16.27
C ASP A 301 2.50 44.27 -14.95
N TYR A 302 3.35 44.75 -14.02
CA TYR A 302 2.82 45.52 -12.87
C TYR A 302 3.82 46.54 -12.28
N PRO A 303 3.39 47.79 -11.98
CA PRO A 303 4.22 48.74 -11.26
C PRO A 303 4.49 48.26 -9.83
N SER A 304 5.77 48.27 -9.48
CA SER A 304 6.37 48.03 -8.16
C SER A 304 5.79 48.95 -7.08
N ASN A 305 4.62 48.64 -6.53
CA ASN A 305 4.15 49.17 -5.25
C ASN A 305 2.92 48.40 -4.73
N GLN A 306 3.11 47.15 -4.29
CA GLN A 306 2.23 46.56 -3.29
C GLN A 306 3.07 46.03 -2.13
N ASN A 307 2.89 46.67 -0.99
CA ASN A 307 3.27 46.16 0.31
C ASN A 307 2.95 44.67 0.37
N LYS A 308 3.91 43.83 0.80
CA LYS A 308 3.72 42.41 1.08
C LYS A 308 2.75 42.23 2.26
N HIS A 309 1.47 42.53 2.05
CA HIS A 309 0.43 42.15 2.98
C HIS A 309 0.27 40.65 2.82
N THR A 310 0.71 39.89 3.83
CA THR A 310 0.27 38.50 3.94
C THR A 310 -1.23 38.56 4.23
N PRO A 311 -2.09 38.02 3.35
CA PRO A 311 -3.53 38.05 3.58
C PRO A 311 -3.85 37.28 4.86
N SER A 312 -4.80 37.80 5.63
CA SER A 312 -5.24 37.16 6.88
C SER A 312 -5.88 35.80 6.58
N ILE A 313 -5.71 34.82 7.48
CA ILE A 313 -6.37 33.50 7.36
C ILE A 313 -7.89 33.66 7.19
N THR A 314 -8.48 34.67 7.82
CA THR A 314 -9.91 34.98 7.75
C THR A 314 -10.33 35.45 6.36
N GLU A 315 -9.48 36.17 5.63
CA GLU A 315 -9.74 36.61 4.26
C GLU A 315 -9.65 35.42 3.30
N ILE A 316 -8.64 34.58 3.49
CA ILE A 316 -8.45 33.33 2.75
C ILE A 316 -9.65 32.38 2.93
N ALA A 317 -10.15 32.25 4.16
CA ALA A 317 -11.23 31.32 4.48
C ALA A 317 -12.58 31.71 3.85
N LYS A 318 -12.84 33.00 3.63
CA LYS A 318 -14.09 33.48 3.02
C LYS A 318 -14.29 32.91 1.62
N ASP A 319 -13.21 32.74 0.86
CA ASP A 319 -13.27 32.22 -0.51
C ASP A 319 -13.28 30.69 -0.59
N PHE A 320 -13.06 29.98 0.52
CA PHE A 320 -13.01 28.52 0.54
C PHE A 320 -14.36 27.89 0.20
N GLY A 321 -15.42 28.28 0.92
CA GLY A 321 -16.78 27.74 0.74
C GLY A 321 -17.33 27.93 -0.68
N PRO A 322 -17.30 29.15 -1.25
CA PRO A 322 -17.72 29.39 -2.63
C PRO A 322 -16.92 28.59 -3.66
N SER A 323 -15.60 28.47 -3.47
CA SER A 323 -14.73 27.68 -4.36
C SER A 323 -15.07 26.20 -4.34
N LEU A 324 -15.29 25.63 -3.15
CA LEU A 324 -15.69 24.23 -2.98
C LEU A 324 -17.08 23.98 -3.60
N LYS A 325 -18.04 24.89 -3.36
CA LYS A 325 -19.38 24.82 -3.95
C LYS A 325 -19.32 24.81 -5.49
N ARG A 326 -18.49 25.68 -6.09
CA ARG A 326 -18.32 25.73 -7.55
C ARG A 326 -17.78 24.41 -8.10
N LEU A 327 -16.83 23.78 -7.42
CA LEU A 327 -16.26 22.50 -7.82
C LEU A 327 -17.31 21.36 -7.72
N LEU A 328 -18.03 21.29 -6.61
CA LEU A 328 -19.06 20.27 -6.37
C LEU A 328 -20.33 20.48 -7.21
N THR A 329 -20.57 21.67 -7.75
CA THR A 329 -21.73 21.92 -8.64
C THR A 329 -21.41 21.60 -10.11
N ASN A 330 -20.13 21.41 -10.47
CA ASN A 330 -19.73 21.08 -11.83
C ASN A 330 -20.00 19.60 -12.13
N LYS A 331 -21.06 19.35 -12.92
CA LYS A 331 -21.49 17.99 -13.30
C LYS A 331 -20.40 17.17 -14.00
N ILE A 332 -19.61 17.78 -14.87
CA ILE A 332 -18.55 17.09 -15.61
C ILE A 332 -17.44 16.66 -14.64
N TYR A 333 -17.07 17.54 -13.72
CA TYR A 333 -16.08 17.23 -12.69
C TYR A 333 -16.56 16.11 -11.75
N LEU A 334 -17.83 16.15 -11.32
CA LEU A 334 -18.40 15.08 -10.49
C LEU A 334 -18.40 13.72 -11.20
N LEU A 335 -18.82 13.67 -12.47
CA LEU A 335 -18.80 12.43 -13.26
C LEU A 335 -17.36 11.89 -13.42
N TYR A 336 -16.41 12.79 -13.68
CA TYR A 336 -14.99 12.44 -13.74
C TYR A 336 -14.49 11.90 -12.40
N LEU A 337 -14.87 12.52 -11.27
CA LEU A 337 -14.46 12.09 -9.94
C LEU A 337 -15.01 10.70 -9.60
N VAL A 338 -16.30 10.44 -9.86
CA VAL A 338 -16.92 9.12 -9.67
C VAL A 338 -16.20 8.05 -10.48
N SER A 339 -15.91 8.33 -11.75
CA SER A 339 -15.16 7.40 -12.61
C SER A 339 -13.77 7.09 -12.07
N ASN A 340 -13.04 8.11 -11.59
CA ASN A 340 -11.71 7.91 -11.00
C ASN A 340 -11.75 7.15 -9.68
N VAL A 341 -12.76 7.38 -8.84
CA VAL A 341 -12.92 6.63 -7.59
C VAL A 341 -13.10 5.14 -7.89
N VAL A 342 -13.97 4.79 -8.84
CA VAL A 342 -14.18 3.38 -9.23
C VAL A 342 -12.91 2.76 -9.81
N ALA A 343 -12.25 3.46 -10.75
CA ALA A 343 -11.03 2.96 -11.39
C ALA A 343 -9.86 2.79 -10.39
N PHE A 344 -9.66 3.77 -9.51
CA PHE A 344 -8.59 3.72 -8.51
C PHE A 344 -8.87 2.70 -7.41
N ASN A 345 -10.14 2.49 -7.04
CA ASN A 345 -10.53 1.45 -6.10
C ASN A 345 -10.18 0.05 -6.63
N ALA A 346 -10.49 -0.25 -7.90
CA ALA A 346 -10.11 -1.51 -8.53
C ALA A 346 -8.58 -1.75 -8.49
N PHE A 347 -7.80 -0.72 -8.82
CA PHE A 347 -6.34 -0.77 -8.72
C PHE A 347 -5.85 -0.99 -7.29
N ALA A 348 -6.43 -0.27 -6.31
CA ALA A 348 -6.06 -0.38 -4.91
C ALA A 348 -6.36 -1.78 -4.34
N ILE A 349 -7.52 -2.37 -4.66
CA ILE A 349 -7.87 -3.73 -4.25
C ILE A 349 -6.87 -4.74 -4.82
N PHE A 350 -6.59 -4.65 -6.13
CA PHE A 350 -5.66 -5.54 -6.80
C PHE A 350 -4.29 -5.53 -6.11
N ILE A 351 -3.68 -4.36 -5.91
CA ILE A 351 -2.35 -4.26 -5.29
C ILE A 351 -2.36 -4.74 -3.82
N THR A 352 -3.42 -4.43 -3.07
CA THR A 352 -3.46 -4.68 -1.62
C THR A 352 -3.73 -6.14 -1.28
N TYR A 353 -4.64 -6.80 -2.00
CA TYR A 353 -5.09 -8.15 -1.66
C TYR A 353 -4.51 -9.25 -2.55
N THR A 354 -3.89 -8.95 -3.69
CA THR A 354 -3.24 -9.99 -4.51
C THR A 354 -2.18 -10.78 -3.74
N PRO A 355 -1.29 -10.16 -2.92
CA PRO A 355 -0.33 -10.94 -2.15
C PRO A 355 -1.01 -11.95 -1.22
N LYS A 356 -1.98 -11.47 -0.44
CA LYS A 356 -2.77 -12.32 0.45
C LYS A 356 -3.53 -13.41 -0.31
N TYR A 357 -4.11 -13.08 -1.47
CA TYR A 357 -4.80 -14.05 -2.31
C TYR A 357 -3.87 -15.18 -2.76
N LEU A 358 -2.67 -14.84 -3.23
CA LEU A 358 -1.68 -15.84 -3.66
C LEU A 358 -1.16 -16.69 -2.49
N GLU A 359 -1.01 -16.09 -1.30
CA GLU A 359 -0.65 -16.83 -0.07
C GLU A 359 -1.73 -17.83 0.34
N GLN A 360 -3.00 -17.41 0.33
CA GLN A 360 -4.12 -18.20 0.86
C GLN A 360 -4.66 -19.22 -0.13
N GLN A 361 -4.76 -18.89 -1.42
CA GLN A 361 -5.36 -19.77 -2.43
C GLN A 361 -4.35 -20.74 -3.04
N PHE A 362 -3.10 -20.31 -3.22
CA PHE A 362 -2.06 -21.12 -3.88
C PHE A 362 -0.94 -21.55 -2.93
N GLY A 363 -1.10 -21.30 -1.63
CA GLY A 363 -0.16 -21.72 -0.60
C GLY A 363 1.26 -21.21 -0.87
N GLN A 364 1.42 -20.02 -1.44
CA GLN A 364 2.76 -19.45 -1.67
C GLN A 364 3.23 -18.71 -0.43
N SER A 365 4.52 -18.80 -0.07
CA SER A 365 5.08 -18.00 1.02
C SER A 365 4.98 -16.50 0.74
N ALA A 366 4.77 -15.70 1.80
CA ALA A 366 4.74 -14.24 1.74
C ALA A 366 6.01 -13.66 1.06
N THR A 367 7.17 -14.28 1.31
CA THR A 367 8.46 -13.92 0.69
C THR A 367 8.39 -13.97 -0.84
N LYS A 368 7.96 -15.11 -1.40
CA LYS A 368 7.91 -15.33 -2.86
C LYS A 368 6.85 -14.44 -3.50
N THR A 369 5.69 -14.35 -2.87
CA THR A 369 4.56 -13.55 -3.36
C THR A 369 4.90 -12.07 -3.41
N ASN A 370 5.43 -11.50 -2.33
CA ASN A 370 5.82 -10.09 -2.30
C ASN A 370 6.90 -9.78 -3.34
N PHE A 371 7.89 -10.67 -3.50
CA PHE A 371 8.92 -10.52 -4.53
C PHE A 371 8.31 -10.51 -5.95
N LEU A 372 7.41 -11.45 -6.23
CA LEU A 372 6.77 -11.56 -7.54
C LEU A 372 5.94 -10.32 -7.87
N ILE A 373 5.16 -9.79 -6.94
CA ILE A 373 4.35 -8.57 -7.14
C ILE A 373 5.24 -7.36 -7.40
N GLY A 374 6.30 -7.18 -6.60
CA GLY A 374 7.27 -6.10 -6.80
C GLY A 374 7.94 -6.12 -8.17
N LEU A 375 8.25 -7.31 -8.68
CA LEU A 375 8.96 -7.48 -9.96
C LEU A 375 8.03 -7.47 -11.19
N THR A 376 6.84 -8.06 -11.08
CA THR A 376 5.97 -8.28 -12.25
C THR A 376 4.87 -7.24 -12.39
N SER A 377 4.31 -6.75 -11.28
CA SER A 377 3.12 -5.89 -11.31
C SER A 377 3.47 -4.40 -11.30
N ILE A 378 4.53 -4.00 -10.60
CA ILE A 378 4.89 -2.58 -10.45
C ILE A 378 5.59 -1.97 -11.69
N PRO A 379 6.54 -2.64 -12.36
CA PRO A 379 7.21 -2.03 -13.53
C PRO A 379 6.25 -1.69 -14.70
N PRO A 380 5.25 -2.51 -15.06
CA PRO A 380 4.24 -2.12 -16.05
C PRO A 380 3.47 -0.86 -15.67
N VAL A 381 3.16 -0.66 -14.38
CA VAL A 381 2.51 0.57 -13.88
C VAL A 381 3.43 1.78 -14.06
N ALA A 382 4.73 1.65 -13.74
CA ALA A 382 5.70 2.73 -13.93
C ALA A 382 5.84 3.11 -15.42
N LEU A 383 5.94 2.10 -16.30
CA LEU A 383 5.98 2.30 -17.74
C LEU A 383 4.72 3.01 -18.24
N GLY A 384 3.54 2.56 -17.81
CA GLY A 384 2.25 3.16 -18.19
C GLY A 384 2.16 4.64 -17.80
N MET A 385 2.57 4.99 -16.58
CA MET A 385 2.60 6.38 -16.13
C MET A 385 3.58 7.24 -16.95
N PHE A 386 4.79 6.74 -17.19
CA PHE A 386 5.77 7.46 -18.00
C PHE A 386 5.30 7.65 -19.45
N LEU A 387 4.80 6.58 -20.08
CA LEU A 387 4.24 6.60 -21.43
C LEU A 387 3.07 7.58 -21.53
N SER A 388 2.19 7.64 -20.53
CA SER A 388 1.08 8.59 -20.51
C SER A 388 1.55 10.05 -20.53
N GLY A 389 2.57 10.41 -19.71
CA GLY A 389 3.15 11.75 -19.69
C GLY A 389 3.89 12.10 -20.99
N TRP A 390 4.61 11.12 -21.55
CA TRP A 390 5.32 11.28 -22.82
C TRP A 390 4.37 11.49 -24.00
N ILE A 391 3.29 10.70 -24.09
CA ILE A 391 2.25 10.82 -25.13
C ILE A 391 1.59 12.20 -25.05
N MET A 392 1.20 12.64 -23.85
CA MET A 392 0.61 13.96 -23.62
C MET A 392 1.52 15.10 -24.13
N LYS A 393 2.84 15.00 -23.88
CA LYS A 393 3.83 15.97 -24.35
C LYS A 393 4.08 15.89 -25.86
N ARG A 394 4.24 14.68 -26.42
CA ARG A 394 4.61 14.48 -27.82
C ARG A 394 3.48 14.86 -28.77
N PHE A 395 2.25 14.46 -28.45
CA PHE A 395 1.09 14.67 -29.32
C PHE A 395 0.29 15.93 -28.98
N LYS A 396 0.65 16.64 -27.91
CA LYS A 396 -0.04 17.86 -27.44
C LYS A 396 -1.56 17.65 -27.39
N LEU A 397 -2.00 16.55 -26.79
CA LEU A 397 -3.40 16.15 -26.76
C LEU A 397 -4.25 17.22 -26.07
N ASP A 398 -5.34 17.59 -26.72
CA ASP A 398 -6.36 18.46 -26.14
C ASP A 398 -7.27 17.67 -25.19
N LEU A 399 -8.09 18.34 -24.38
CA LEU A 399 -8.92 17.71 -23.34
C LEU A 399 -9.75 16.52 -23.88
N LEU A 400 -10.38 16.71 -25.04
CA LEU A 400 -11.17 15.67 -25.70
C LEU A 400 -10.29 14.52 -26.23
N GLY A 401 -9.08 14.83 -26.68
CA GLY A 401 -8.08 13.84 -27.10
C GLY A 401 -7.64 12.94 -25.94
N SER A 402 -7.35 13.54 -24.78
CA SER A 402 -7.01 12.79 -23.56
C SER A 402 -8.17 11.93 -23.06
N ALA A 403 -9.40 12.44 -23.10
CA ALA A 403 -10.59 11.68 -22.70
C ALA A 403 -10.81 10.46 -23.64
N ARG A 404 -10.67 10.64 -24.96
CA ARG A 404 -10.75 9.54 -25.93
C ARG A 404 -9.67 8.49 -25.69
N MET A 405 -8.44 8.92 -25.46
CA MET A 405 -7.34 8.02 -25.13
C MET A 405 -7.66 7.19 -23.88
N SER A 406 -8.10 7.84 -22.80
CA SER A 406 -8.48 7.14 -21.57
C SER A 406 -9.60 6.11 -21.79
N PHE A 407 -10.59 6.44 -22.62
CA PHE A 407 -11.68 5.53 -22.95
C PHE A 407 -11.20 4.30 -23.73
N PHE A 408 -10.36 4.49 -24.76
CA PHE A 408 -9.81 3.37 -25.52
C PHE A 408 -8.89 2.51 -24.66
N THR A 409 -8.07 3.10 -23.79
CA THR A 409 -7.23 2.33 -22.85
C THR A 409 -8.07 1.49 -21.89
N ALA A 410 -9.20 2.01 -21.39
CA ALA A 410 -10.10 1.25 -20.53
C ALA A 410 -10.76 0.06 -21.26
N ILE A 411 -11.18 0.26 -22.51
CA ILE A 411 -11.71 -0.82 -23.35
C ILE A 411 -10.64 -1.88 -23.62
N SER A 412 -9.43 -1.47 -23.98
CA SER A 412 -8.31 -2.40 -24.18
C SER A 412 -7.98 -3.17 -22.91
N ALA A 413 -8.00 -2.53 -21.74
CA ALA A 413 -7.79 -3.20 -20.46
C ALA A 413 -8.87 -4.27 -20.20
N LEU A 414 -10.15 -3.98 -20.47
CA LEU A 414 -11.23 -4.97 -20.38
C LEU A 414 -10.91 -6.21 -21.22
N PHE A 415 -10.58 -6.03 -22.50
CA PHE A 415 -10.26 -7.16 -23.38
C PHE A 415 -9.04 -7.96 -22.93
N LEU A 416 -8.01 -7.29 -22.39
CA LEU A 416 -6.81 -7.94 -21.86
C LEU A 416 -7.05 -8.72 -20.57
N THR A 417 -8.12 -8.41 -19.81
CA THR A 417 -8.49 -9.16 -18.60
C THR A 417 -9.30 -10.42 -18.88
N ILE A 418 -9.98 -10.53 -20.03
CA ILE A 418 -10.80 -11.72 -20.38
C ILE A 418 -9.99 -13.03 -20.36
N PRO A 419 -8.75 -13.10 -20.88
CA PRO A 419 -7.95 -14.32 -20.81
C PRO A 419 -7.69 -14.85 -19.39
N TYR A 420 -7.76 -14.00 -18.35
CA TYR A 420 -7.57 -14.47 -16.96
C TYR A 420 -8.63 -15.50 -16.53
N PHE A 421 -9.82 -15.49 -17.13
CA PHE A 421 -10.84 -16.51 -16.85
C PHE A 421 -10.49 -17.89 -17.44
N ALA A 422 -9.58 -17.95 -18.41
CA ALA A 422 -9.15 -19.20 -19.03
C ALA A 422 -7.87 -19.80 -18.39
N LEU A 423 -7.20 -19.05 -17.51
CA LEU A 423 -6.00 -19.51 -16.81
C LEU A 423 -6.40 -20.16 -15.49
N SER A 424 -6.23 -21.47 -15.39
CA SER A 424 -6.40 -22.22 -14.14
C SER A 424 -5.04 -22.51 -13.51
N CYS A 425 -4.97 -22.44 -12.19
CA CYS A 425 -3.86 -22.94 -11.37
C CYS A 425 -4.44 -23.86 -10.31
N GLU A 426 -3.67 -24.87 -9.91
CA GLU A 426 -4.05 -25.79 -8.83
C GLU A 426 -4.11 -25.01 -7.51
N ASN A 427 -5.26 -25.07 -6.84
CA ASN A 427 -5.47 -24.49 -5.51
C ASN A 427 -4.92 -25.44 -4.44
N ILE A 428 -4.82 -24.97 -3.20
CA ILE A 428 -4.53 -25.86 -2.07
C ILE A 428 -5.66 -26.90 -1.93
N ASP A 429 -5.26 -28.16 -1.73
CA ASP A 429 -6.17 -29.24 -1.41
C ASP A 429 -6.67 -29.10 0.04
N VAL A 430 -7.96 -28.85 0.19
CA VAL A 430 -8.67 -28.66 1.46
C VAL A 430 -9.82 -29.65 1.51
N ALA A 431 -9.80 -30.54 2.50
CA ALA A 431 -10.79 -31.60 2.68
C ALA A 431 -12.20 -31.02 2.86
N GLY A 432 -13.16 -31.50 2.06
CA GLY A 432 -14.55 -31.04 2.07
C GLY A 432 -14.81 -29.71 1.35
N VAL A 433 -13.76 -29.06 0.84
CA VAL A 433 -13.87 -27.77 0.12
C VAL A 433 -13.40 -27.89 -1.32
N THR A 434 -12.13 -28.26 -1.53
CA THR A 434 -11.55 -28.43 -2.89
C THR A 434 -11.38 -29.90 -3.26
N VAL A 435 -11.20 -30.78 -2.28
CA VAL A 435 -11.07 -32.23 -2.46
C VAL A 435 -11.94 -33.01 -1.46
N PRO A 436 -12.44 -34.20 -1.81
CA PRO A 436 -13.14 -35.06 -0.85
C PRO A 436 -12.19 -35.57 0.24
N TYR A 437 -12.73 -35.84 1.43
CA TYR A 437 -11.98 -36.32 2.60
C TYR A 437 -11.21 -37.65 2.36
N GLN A 438 -11.67 -38.49 1.42
CA GLN A 438 -11.09 -39.81 1.12
C GLN A 438 -10.04 -39.81 0.00
N GLY A 439 -9.58 -38.64 -0.45
CA GLY A 439 -8.67 -38.53 -1.60
C GLY A 439 -9.35 -38.79 -2.95
N SER A 440 -8.59 -38.62 -4.03
CA SER A 440 -9.08 -38.53 -5.42
C SER A 440 -9.69 -39.83 -5.94
N VAL A 441 -10.96 -40.07 -5.64
CA VAL A 441 -11.83 -40.90 -6.47
C VAL A 441 -12.81 -39.96 -7.16
N GLU A 442 -12.75 -39.93 -8.49
CA GLU A 442 -13.69 -39.21 -9.35
C GLU A 442 -15.12 -39.57 -8.96
N VAL A 443 -15.83 -38.68 -8.27
CA VAL A 443 -17.28 -38.83 -8.08
C VAL A 443 -17.96 -37.49 -8.28
N GLN A 444 -18.78 -37.48 -9.32
CA GLN A 444 -19.75 -36.45 -9.66
C GLN A 444 -20.60 -36.11 -8.42
N ASN A 445 -20.83 -34.81 -8.19
CA ASN A 445 -21.48 -34.20 -7.03
C ASN A 445 -20.61 -34.17 -5.75
N ILE A 446 -19.79 -33.13 -5.66
CA ILE A 446 -19.23 -32.66 -4.40
C ILE A 446 -20.40 -32.18 -3.54
N ASN A 447 -20.97 -33.05 -2.70
CA ASN A 447 -21.65 -32.58 -1.51
C ASN A 447 -20.53 -32.07 -0.60
N SER A 448 -20.31 -30.76 -0.63
CA SER A 448 -19.31 -30.04 0.17
C SER A 448 -19.73 -30.02 1.64
N ASP A 449 -19.79 -31.19 2.26
CA ASP A 449 -20.04 -31.34 3.68
C ASP A 449 -18.69 -31.39 4.41
N LEU A 450 -18.47 -30.40 5.29
CA LEU A 450 -17.32 -30.38 6.20
C LEU A 450 -17.34 -31.58 7.17
N LEU A 451 -18.51 -32.17 7.37
CA LEU A 451 -18.73 -33.32 8.24
C LEU A 451 -18.90 -34.59 7.40
N THR A 452 -18.02 -35.56 7.62
CA THR A 452 -18.07 -36.90 7.05
C THR A 452 -18.10 -37.93 8.17
N SER A 453 -18.26 -39.21 7.85
CA SER A 453 -18.33 -40.28 8.84
C SER A 453 -17.13 -40.32 9.80
N CYS A 454 -15.95 -39.83 9.39
CA CYS A 454 -14.74 -39.84 10.22
C CYS A 454 -14.69 -38.74 11.28
N ASN A 455 -15.39 -37.60 11.08
CA ASN A 455 -15.38 -36.46 12.01
C ASN A 455 -16.77 -36.11 12.56
N ALA A 456 -17.84 -36.78 12.09
CA ALA A 456 -19.21 -36.56 12.55
C ALA A 456 -19.41 -36.80 14.06
N GLY A 457 -18.58 -37.66 14.67
CA GLY A 457 -18.60 -37.93 16.11
C GLY A 457 -17.84 -36.92 16.97
N CYS A 458 -17.14 -35.96 16.38
CA CYS A 458 -16.24 -35.05 17.10
C CYS A 458 -16.93 -33.75 17.58
N GLY A 459 -18.13 -33.43 17.07
CA GLY A 459 -18.86 -32.22 17.46
C GLY A 459 -18.15 -30.92 17.08
N CYS A 460 -17.52 -30.90 15.90
CA CYS A 460 -16.72 -29.75 15.44
C CYS A 460 -17.57 -28.49 15.25
N SER A 461 -16.99 -27.34 15.58
CA SER A 461 -17.63 -26.04 15.33
C SER A 461 -17.43 -25.62 13.87
N ASP A 462 -18.51 -25.21 13.20
CA ASP A 462 -18.49 -24.73 11.81
C ASP A 462 -17.56 -23.52 11.58
N PHE A 463 -17.24 -22.76 12.64
CA PHE A 463 -16.46 -21.53 12.56
C PHE A 463 -15.02 -21.65 13.10
N GLN A 464 -14.57 -22.85 13.47
CA GLN A 464 -13.20 -23.05 13.95
C GLN A 464 -12.23 -23.24 12.77
N TRP A 465 -11.35 -22.27 12.56
CA TRP A 465 -10.31 -22.30 11.53
C TRP A 465 -8.92 -22.42 12.18
N ASP A 466 -8.33 -23.61 12.09
CA ASP A 466 -6.99 -23.95 12.60
C ASP A 466 -6.37 -24.99 11.67
N PRO A 467 -5.95 -24.60 10.44
CA PRO A 467 -5.68 -25.54 9.39
C PRO A 467 -4.50 -26.45 9.71
N VAL A 468 -4.69 -27.76 9.55
CA VAL A 468 -3.66 -28.78 9.75
C VAL A 468 -3.44 -29.58 8.47
N CYS A 469 -2.18 -29.86 8.14
CA CYS A 469 -1.85 -30.69 6.99
C CYS A 469 -1.84 -32.17 7.40
N GLY A 470 -2.60 -33.01 6.69
CA GLY A 470 -2.53 -34.46 6.81
C GLY A 470 -1.33 -35.05 6.07
N GLN A 471 -0.95 -36.28 6.43
CA GLN A 471 0.11 -37.04 5.76
C GLN A 471 -0.22 -37.32 4.27
N ASN A 472 -1.50 -37.34 3.93
CA ASN A 472 -2.01 -37.45 2.56
C ASN A 472 -1.82 -36.18 1.72
N GLY A 473 -1.19 -35.12 2.24
CA GLY A 473 -0.99 -33.85 1.55
C GLY A 473 -2.22 -32.94 1.50
N VAL A 474 -3.33 -33.35 2.13
CA VAL A 474 -4.58 -32.58 2.19
C VAL A 474 -4.63 -31.74 3.46
N THR A 475 -5.08 -30.49 3.33
CA THR A 475 -5.28 -29.58 4.46
C THR A 475 -6.69 -29.78 5.03
N TYR A 476 -6.79 -29.91 6.35
CA TYR A 476 -8.06 -29.98 7.07
C TYR A 476 -8.31 -28.66 7.79
N ILE A 477 -9.57 -28.24 7.88
CA ILE A 477 -9.97 -26.93 8.43
C ILE A 477 -9.58 -26.74 9.90
N SER A 478 -9.56 -27.83 10.67
CA SER A 478 -9.15 -27.86 12.07
C SER A 478 -8.68 -29.27 12.46
N PRO A 479 -7.98 -29.45 13.59
CA PRO A 479 -7.70 -30.78 14.13
C PRO A 479 -8.98 -31.61 14.37
N CYS A 480 -10.08 -30.97 14.79
CA CYS A 480 -11.37 -31.64 14.97
C CYS A 480 -11.91 -32.19 13.65
N HIS A 481 -11.91 -31.34 12.62
CA HIS A 481 -12.35 -31.71 11.28
C HIS A 481 -11.47 -32.81 10.67
N ALA A 482 -10.19 -32.92 11.07
CA ALA A 482 -9.31 -34.03 10.71
C ALA A 482 -9.58 -35.35 11.47
N GLY A 483 -10.59 -35.39 12.38
CA GLY A 483 -10.95 -36.57 13.17
C GLY A 483 -9.95 -36.89 14.28
N CYS A 484 -9.18 -35.91 14.75
CA CYS A 484 -8.18 -36.10 15.81
C CYS A 484 -8.86 -36.14 17.19
N ASN A 485 -8.80 -37.29 17.87
CA ASN A 485 -9.40 -37.51 19.20
C ASN A 485 -8.42 -37.28 20.38
N SER A 486 -7.12 -37.10 20.13
CA SER A 486 -6.15 -36.69 21.17
C SER A 486 -4.93 -36.00 20.55
N THR A 487 -4.32 -35.06 21.28
CA THR A 487 -2.97 -34.55 21.01
C THR A 487 -2.04 -34.95 22.17
N ARG A 488 -0.96 -35.69 21.88
CA ARG A 488 0.13 -35.98 22.83
C ARG A 488 1.48 -35.82 22.14
N GLY A 489 2.37 -34.99 22.71
CA GLY A 489 3.78 -34.86 22.29
C GLY A 489 4.36 -33.45 22.44
N THR A 490 5.68 -33.34 22.60
CA THR A 490 6.41 -32.06 22.64
C THR A 490 6.60 -31.48 21.24
N GLY A 491 6.45 -30.16 21.08
CA GLY A 491 6.38 -29.41 19.81
C GLY A 491 7.64 -29.37 18.92
N TRP A 492 8.41 -30.47 18.82
CA TRP A 492 9.69 -30.52 18.12
C TRP A 492 9.65 -31.11 16.71
N ASN A 493 8.56 -31.78 16.28
CA ASN A 493 8.47 -32.42 14.96
C ASN A 493 7.08 -32.27 14.31
N MET A 494 6.56 -31.04 14.20
CA MET A 494 5.34 -30.80 13.40
C MET A 494 5.60 -30.07 12.08
N VAL A 495 6.86 -30.06 11.63
CA VAL A 495 7.24 -29.71 10.26
C VAL A 495 8.33 -30.69 9.84
N ASN A 496 8.14 -31.32 8.69
CA ASN A 496 9.09 -32.21 8.01
C ASN A 496 9.34 -33.56 8.69
N ASN A 497 8.42 -34.49 8.50
CA ASN A 497 8.83 -35.74 7.88
C ASN A 497 7.81 -36.07 6.80
N TYR A 498 8.29 -36.14 5.56
CA TYR A 498 7.72 -37.10 4.61
C TYR A 498 7.72 -38.44 5.36
N LEU A 499 6.54 -38.94 5.67
CA LEU A 499 6.31 -40.33 6.07
C LEU A 499 5.47 -40.96 4.98
#